data_AF-A0AAI8WZB1-F1
#
_entry.id   AF-A0AAI8WZB1-F1
#
_cell.length_a   1.000
_cell.length_b   1.000
_cell.length_c   1.000
_cell.angle_alpha   90.00
_cell.angle_beta   90.00
_cell.angle_gamma   90.00
#
_symmetry.space_group_name_H-M   'P 1'
#
loop_
_entity.id
_entity.type
_entity.pdbx_description
1 polymer ?
#
loop_
_entity_poly.entity_id
_entity_poly.type
_entity_poly.pdbx_seq_one_letter_code
_entity_poly.pdbx_strand_id
1 'polypeptide(L)' 'MDSNPILVTPDADLIDAAVLIADYNLHTISVVDDEGQALGVVTVDAVLRPPFPTTGASERPGHAWFAKT' A
#
# COMPACT_ATOMS: atom_id res chain seq x y z
N MET A 1 -10.62 13.97 17.48
CA MET A 1 -9.37 13.62 16.78
C MET A 1 -9.40 12.13 16.64
N ASP A 2 -9.91 11.64 15.51
CA ASP A 2 -9.85 10.22 15.19
C ASP A 2 -8.43 9.96 14.69
N SER A 3 -7.58 9.52 15.61
CA SER A 3 -6.12 9.46 15.44
C SER A 3 -5.63 8.07 15.06
N ASN A 4 -6.46 7.26 14.38
CA ASN A 4 -6.01 5.96 13.88
C ASN A 4 -5.78 6.04 12.37
N PRO A 5 -4.60 6.52 11.91
CA PRO A 5 -4.27 6.48 10.50
C PRO A 5 -4.37 5.04 9.99
N ILE A 6 -4.97 4.85 8.83
CA ILE A 6 -4.97 3.54 8.17
C ILE A 6 -3.57 3.31 7.62
N LEU A 7 -2.92 2.26 8.11
CA LEU A 7 -1.57 1.85 7.75
C LEU A 7 -1.63 0.43 7.19
N VAL A 8 -0.73 0.11 6.27
CA VAL A 8 -0.57 -1.24 5.73
C VAL A 8 0.84 -1.72 5.91
N THR A 9 1.01 -3.03 6.03
CA THR A 9 2.32 -3.66 6.06
C THR A 9 2.85 -3.83 4.63
N PRO A 10 4.18 -3.90 4.43
CA PRO A 10 4.76 -4.17 3.11
C PRO A 10 4.35 -5.55 2.56
N ASP A 11 4.04 -6.50 3.46
CA ASP A 11 3.57 -7.84 3.12
C ASP A 11 2.11 -7.86 2.62
N ALA A 12 1.37 -6.76 2.77
CA ALA A 12 0.01 -6.65 2.26
C ALA A 12 -0.01 -6.60 0.71
N ASP A 13 -1.07 -7.15 0.13
CA ASP A 13 -1.28 -7.08 -1.31
C ASP A 13 -1.67 -5.65 -1.75
N LEU A 14 -1.22 -5.26 -2.95
CA LEU A 14 -1.62 -3.99 -3.57
C LEU A 14 -3.15 -3.87 -3.68
N ILE A 15 -3.84 -4.98 -3.88
CA ILE A 15 -5.31 -5.02 -3.93
C ILE A 15 -5.91 -4.71 -2.58
N ASP A 16 -5.37 -5.23 -1.47
CA ASP A 16 -5.86 -4.88 -0.13
C ASP A 16 -5.67 -3.40 0.16
N ALA A 17 -4.50 -2.84 -0.20
CA ALA A 17 -4.26 -1.41 -0.08
C ALA A 17 -5.24 -0.59 -0.95
N ALA A 18 -5.56 -1.05 -2.16
CA ALA A 18 -6.55 -0.42 -3.04
C ALA A 18 -7.97 -0.44 -2.44
N VAL A 19 -8.36 -1.57 -1.87
CA VAL A 19 -9.65 -1.73 -1.18
C VAL A 19 -9.72 -0.78 0.01
N LEU A 20 -8.66 -0.68 0.81
CA LEU A 20 -8.61 0.27 1.93
C LEU A 20 -8.69 1.73 1.45
N ILE A 21 -7.98 2.07 0.37
CA ILE A 21 -8.05 3.41 -0.25
C ILE A 21 -9.50 3.73 -0.66
N ALA A 22 -10.19 2.78 -1.28
CA ALA A 22 -11.57 2.96 -1.74
C ALA A 22 -12.59 2.97 -0.58
N ASP A 23 -12.47 2.06 0.38
CA ASP A 23 -13.39 1.88 1.50
C ASP A 23 -13.33 3.07 2.47
N TYR A 24 -12.11 3.52 2.78
CA TYR A 24 -11.88 4.67 3.65
C TYR A 24 -11.82 6.01 2.89
N ASN A 25 -12.04 6.00 1.57
CA ASN A 25 -11.99 7.17 0.69
C ASN A 25 -10.70 8.01 0.89
N LEU A 26 -9.57 7.31 1.00
CA LEU A 26 -8.24 7.87 1.21
C LEU A 26 -7.61 8.24 -0.12
N HIS A 27 -6.75 9.24 -0.13
CA HIS A 27 -5.92 9.55 -1.30
C HIS A 27 -4.65 8.72 -1.32
N THR A 28 -4.16 8.36 -0.13
CA THR A 28 -2.88 7.72 0.11
C THR A 28 -2.91 6.90 1.39
N ILE A 29 -2.16 5.80 1.42
CA ILE A 29 -1.92 4.97 2.60
C ILE A 29 -0.42 4.88 2.84
N SER A 30 -0.01 4.98 4.11
CA SER A 30 1.39 4.78 4.51
C SER A 30 1.67 3.30 4.73
N VAL A 31 2.76 2.83 4.14
CA VAL A 31 3.28 1.48 4.36
C VAL A 31 4.25 1.54 5.53
N VAL A 32 3.98 0.79 6.59
CA VAL A 32 4.82 0.71 7.79
C VAL A 32 5.29 -0.71 8.02
N ASP A 33 6.47 -0.87 8.62
CA ASP A 33 6.95 -2.17 9.08
C ASP A 33 6.32 -2.57 10.44
N ASP A 34 6.67 -3.75 10.95
CA ASP A 34 6.22 -4.26 12.26
C ASP A 34 6.65 -3.37 13.43
N GLU A 35 7.81 -2.71 13.32
CA GLU A 35 8.32 -1.71 14.28
C GLU A 35 7.64 -0.33 14.13
N GLY A 36 6.70 -0.19 13.19
CA GLY A 36 5.96 1.05 12.93
C GLY A 36 6.76 2.10 12.16
N GLN A 37 7.88 1.73 11.53
CA GLN A 37 8.63 2.66 10.67
C GLN A 37 7.98 2.77 9.30
N ALA A 38 7.78 4.00 8.82
CA ALA A 38 7.27 4.23 7.48
C ALA A 38 8.30 3.82 6.41
N LEU A 39 7.95 2.77 5.66
CA LEU A 39 8.76 2.24 4.56
C LEU A 39 8.48 2.97 3.24
N GLY A 40 7.27 3.50 3.09
CA GLY A 40 6.86 4.22 1.88
C GLY A 40 5.40 4.66 1.90
N VAL A 41 4.94 5.16 0.76
CA VAL A 41 3.55 5.61 0.58
C VAL A 41 2.97 5.03 -0.69
N VAL A 42 1.68 4.69 -0.62
CA VAL A 42 0.88 4.17 -1.72
C VAL A 42 -0.18 5.21 -1.99
N THR A 43 -0.35 5.55 -3.26
CA THR A 43 -1.39 6.49 -3.71
C THR A 43 -2.39 5.77 -4.58
N VAL A 44 -3.59 6.32 -4.70
CA VAL A 44 -4.59 5.80 -5.65
C VAL A 44 -4.06 5.73 -7.09
N ASP A 45 -3.17 6.65 -7.48
CA ASP A 45 -2.53 6.62 -8.81
C ASP A 45 -1.60 5.42 -8.96
N ALA A 46 -0.84 5.05 -7.93
CA ALA A 46 0.02 3.87 -7.94
C ALA A 46 -0.78 2.56 -8.08
N VAL A 47 -2.00 2.52 -7.53
CA VAL A 47 -2.93 1.40 -7.72
C VAL A 47 -3.45 1.34 -9.16
N LEU A 48 -3.84 2.48 -9.73
CA LEU A 48 -4.41 2.57 -11.07
C LEU A 48 -3.36 2.42 -12.18
N ARG A 49 -2.14 2.85 -11.92
CA ARG A 49 -0.99 2.81 -12.82
C ARG A 49 0.24 2.34 -12.04
N PRO A 50 0.38 1.02 -11.83
CA PRO A 50 1.57 0.50 -11.18
C PRO A 50 2.80 0.79 -12.06
N PRO A 51 3.90 1.32 -11.48
CA PRO A 51 5.10 1.67 -12.24
C PRO A 51 5.90 0.45 -12.72
N PHE A 52 5.45 -0.76 -12.38
CA PHE A 52 6.01 -2.04 -12.78
C PHE A 52 4.86 -2.99 -13.14
N PRO A 53 5.07 -3.94 -14.07
CA PRO A 53 4.06 -4.95 -14.37
C PRO A 53 3.83 -5.80 -13.12
N THR A 54 2.66 -5.67 -12.50
CA THR A 54 2.15 -6.64 -11.53
C THR A 54 1.80 -7.91 -12.31
N THR A 55 2.80 -8.76 -12.54
CA THR A 55 2.59 -10.12 -13.07
C THR A 55 1.83 -10.90 -12.01
N GLY A 56 0.65 -11.39 -12.38
CA GLY A 56 -0.35 -11.91 -11.45
C GLY A 56 0.08 -13.16 -10.67
N ALA A 57 -0.49 -13.24 -9.47
CA ALA A 57 -0.86 -14.43 -8.71
C ALA A 57 0.20 -15.54 -8.52
N SER A 58 0.63 -15.67 -7.26
CA SER A 58 1.34 -16.83 -6.68
C SER A 58 2.87 -16.78 -6.59
N GLU A 59 3.46 -15.63 -6.29
CA GLU A 59 4.75 -15.58 -5.61
C GLU A 59 4.67 -14.43 -4.60
N ARG A 60 4.75 -14.75 -3.29
CA ARG A 60 4.51 -13.79 -2.19
C ARG A 60 5.27 -12.46 -2.41
N PRO A 61 4.59 -11.36 -2.77
CA PRO A 61 5.26 -10.16 -3.26
C PRO A 61 5.31 -9.08 -2.17
N GLY A 62 6.10 -9.29 -1.13
CA GLY A 62 6.09 -8.37 0.02
C GLY A 62 6.80 -7.01 -0.17
N HIS A 63 7.29 -6.61 -1.35
CA HIS A 63 8.29 -5.52 -1.37
C HIS A 63 8.33 -4.55 -2.57
N ALA A 64 7.49 -4.69 -3.61
CA ALA A 64 7.74 -3.98 -4.87
C ALA A 64 6.53 -3.27 -5.50
N TRP A 65 5.58 -2.78 -4.70
CA TRP A 65 4.38 -2.09 -5.22
C TRP A 65 4.18 -0.66 -4.69
N PHE A 66 4.99 -0.22 -3.72
CA PHE A 66 4.93 1.13 -3.13
C PHE A 66 6.17 1.95 -3.49
N ALA A 67 6.01 3.27 -3.60
CA ALA A 67 7.12 4.17 -3.87
C ALA A 67 7.91 4.43 -2.58
N LYS A 68 9.22 4.15 -2.62
CA LYS A 68 10.16 4.53 -1.56
C LYS A 68 10.51 6.00 -1.78
N THR A 69 9.84 6.88 -1.03
CA THR A 69 10.19 8.31 -1.01
C THR A 69 11.45 8.57 -0.17
#